data_AF-A0A9R0XNY5-F1
#
_entry.id   AF-A0A9R0XNY5-F1
#
_cell.length_a   1.000
_cell.length_b   1.000
_cell.length_c   1.000
_cell.angle_alpha   90.00
_cell.angle_beta   90.00
_cell.angle_gamma   90.00
#
_symmetry.space_group_name_H-M   'P 1'
#
loop_
_entity.id
_entity.type
_entity.pdbx_description
1 polymer ?
#
loop_
_entity_poly.entity_id
_entity_poly.type
_entity_poly.pdbx_seq_one_letter_code
_entity_poly.pdbx_strand_id
1 'polypeptide(L)'
;MRMQLAKANPQKVDLPVVKLGEHEDVTEEATWSSLKRAVSRVCNLQAHDGHWPADYGGLLFILPGLITTLYVTGALNTVLSLEHKKEMLRYIYNHQNEDGGWGMHIEGHSTMIGSSLNYVALRLLGEGPNGGDGAIEKGRNWILDHGGATFAPSWGKFWLLVLGAYDWSGTNPVPPELWLLPYHLPFHPGRFACYIRMVYLPMSYIYGRKFGGPVTPVILELRNELYRVPYDEINWNKARTECAKEDMYKPHSSFHDILSFIINKFVEPVLSRWPWRKLREKALATVMRHIHYEDECTRYINLGAVPKIYDGSQVWDAGFTVEALVATDLVNELGPTLERAHSFLKKSQLLEDCPRDFNHWYRHICKGGWTFTTADDGWQVSDCTATALKACLLLSKISPEIVGKPLEISRQYDGINVLMSFMNNNGGISSFEPVRSYAWLEDFNPSDSFGRVMIEYSYVECTSSSIQCLALFRELNPGHRKEEVENCIRKGADFIEISQRRDGSWYGSWGICFTYATWFAVEGLVSVGRTFKNSAAIRKACEFLLSKELPSGGWGESYLSSHDEVYTNLKGNRPHGTHTAWAMLTLIDAGRTRSNASTSSS
;
A
#
# COMPACT_ATOMS: atom_id res chain seq x y z
N MET A 1 -20.85 0.13 -8.51
CA MET A 1 -20.87 0.14 -7.03
C MET A 1 -21.44 1.42 -6.41
N ARG A 2 -20.78 2.59 -6.46
CA ARG A 2 -21.25 3.83 -5.78
C ARG A 2 -22.70 4.24 -6.11
N MET A 3 -23.11 4.13 -7.38
CA MET A 3 -24.49 4.42 -7.79
C MET A 3 -25.51 3.40 -7.26
N GLN A 4 -25.11 2.15 -7.05
CA GLN A 4 -25.99 1.11 -6.48
C GLN A 4 -26.18 1.34 -4.99
N LEU A 5 -25.10 1.65 -4.25
CA LEU A 5 -25.16 1.97 -2.82
C LEU A 5 -26.01 3.22 -2.55
N ALA A 6 -25.79 4.29 -3.33
CA ALA A 6 -26.58 5.51 -3.19
C ALA A 6 -28.08 5.29 -3.50
N LYS A 7 -28.43 4.31 -4.34
CA LYS A 7 -29.83 3.92 -4.57
C LYS A 7 -30.39 3.09 -3.41
N ALA A 8 -29.59 2.23 -2.81
CA ALA A 8 -29.97 1.41 -1.65
C ALA A 8 -30.14 2.25 -0.37
N ASN A 9 -29.37 3.34 -0.24
CA ASN A 9 -29.42 4.29 0.87
C ASN A 9 -29.85 5.68 0.38
N PRO A 10 -31.15 5.88 0.04
CA PRO A 10 -31.61 7.14 -0.54
C PRO A 10 -31.49 8.31 0.46
N GLN A 11 -31.19 9.50 -0.08
CA GLN A 11 -31.10 10.74 0.71
C GLN A 11 -32.41 11.05 1.42
N LYS A 12 -32.29 11.54 2.67
CA LYS A 12 -33.38 12.22 3.38
C LYS A 12 -33.34 13.75 3.22
N VAL A 13 -32.23 14.32 2.74
CA VAL A 13 -32.02 15.78 2.71
C VAL A 13 -31.45 16.21 1.36
N ASP A 14 -32.15 17.13 0.69
CA ASP A 14 -31.69 17.84 -0.50
C ASP A 14 -31.24 19.24 -0.08
N LEU A 15 -29.92 19.44 0.06
CA LEU A 15 -29.34 20.72 0.45
C LEU A 15 -28.76 21.43 -0.79
N PRO A 16 -28.96 22.75 -0.94
CA PRO A 16 -28.49 23.48 -2.10
C PRO A 16 -26.97 23.44 -2.22
N VAL A 17 -26.48 23.35 -3.46
CA VAL A 17 -25.04 23.45 -3.75
C VAL A 17 -24.59 24.88 -3.48
N VAL A 18 -23.63 25.03 -2.57
CA VAL A 18 -22.97 26.32 -2.35
C VAL A 18 -21.81 26.45 -3.32
N LYS A 19 -21.81 27.53 -4.11
CA LYS A 19 -20.69 27.92 -4.97
C LYS A 19 -20.30 29.33 -4.58
N LEU A 20 -19.08 29.50 -4.09
CA LEU A 20 -18.50 30.80 -3.76
C LEU A 20 -17.78 31.35 -4.98
N GLY A 21 -17.90 32.67 -5.22
CA GLY A 21 -17.06 33.39 -6.18
C GLY A 21 -15.61 33.53 -5.71
N GLU A 22 -14.67 33.87 -6.61
CA GLU A 22 -13.23 34.01 -6.29
C GLU A 22 -12.91 35.03 -5.19
N HIS A 23 -13.82 35.96 -4.93
CA HIS A 23 -13.66 37.02 -3.92
C HIS A 23 -14.81 37.06 -2.90
N GLU A 24 -15.62 35.99 -2.84
CA GLU A 24 -16.73 35.90 -1.92
C GLU A 24 -16.24 35.32 -0.58
N ASP A 25 -16.59 35.99 0.52
CA ASP A 25 -16.24 35.53 1.85
C ASP A 25 -16.94 34.21 2.18
N VAL A 26 -16.21 33.29 2.81
CA VAL A 26 -16.77 32.03 3.29
C VAL A 26 -17.63 32.31 4.52
N THR A 27 -18.95 32.03 4.43
CA THR A 27 -19.85 32.13 5.59
C THR A 27 -19.92 30.84 6.38
N GLU A 28 -20.34 30.94 7.64
CA GLU A 28 -20.59 29.78 8.51
C GLU A 28 -21.69 28.89 7.92
N GLU A 29 -22.76 29.48 7.39
CA GLU A 29 -23.87 28.76 6.77
C GLU A 29 -23.42 28.00 5.51
N ALA A 30 -22.56 28.61 4.70
CA ALA A 30 -21.98 27.98 3.51
C ALA A 30 -21.13 26.76 3.89
N THR A 31 -20.33 26.88 4.95
CA THR A 31 -19.48 25.81 5.48
C THR A 31 -20.35 24.68 6.04
N TRP A 32 -21.34 25.01 6.87
CA TRP A 32 -22.24 24.04 7.50
C TRP A 32 -23.11 23.29 6.48
N SER A 33 -23.64 23.99 5.48
CA SER A 33 -24.37 23.37 4.37
C SER A 33 -23.49 22.39 3.59
N SER A 34 -22.24 22.78 3.31
CA SER A 34 -21.27 21.93 2.63
C SER A 34 -20.90 20.69 3.45
N LEU A 35 -20.70 20.85 4.76
CA LEU A 35 -20.44 19.74 5.68
C LEU A 35 -21.60 18.74 5.70
N LYS A 36 -22.85 19.21 5.90
CA LYS A 36 -24.03 18.33 5.91
C LYS A 36 -24.22 17.58 4.59
N ARG A 37 -23.90 18.22 3.46
CA ARG A 37 -23.92 17.56 2.14
C ARG A 37 -22.85 16.47 2.04
N ALA A 38 -21.63 16.75 2.50
CA ALA A 38 -20.55 15.76 2.51
C ALA A 38 -20.88 14.56 3.40
N VAL A 39 -21.34 14.82 4.64
CA VAL A 39 -21.78 13.79 5.59
C VAL A 39 -22.91 12.94 5.01
N SER A 40 -23.95 13.58 4.44
CA SER A 40 -25.04 12.87 3.77
C SER A 40 -24.52 11.96 2.66
N ARG A 41 -23.60 12.46 1.82
CA ARG A 41 -23.01 11.68 0.74
C ARG A 41 -22.24 10.47 1.25
N VAL A 42 -21.42 10.64 2.30
CA VAL A 42 -20.66 9.56 2.93
C VAL A 42 -21.61 8.49 3.48
N CYS A 43 -22.65 8.87 4.23
CA CYS A 43 -23.64 7.92 4.75
C CYS A 43 -24.32 7.09 3.65
N ASN A 44 -24.63 7.69 2.50
CA ASN A 44 -25.29 6.99 1.39
C ASN A 44 -24.39 5.95 0.72
N LEU A 45 -23.07 6.08 0.86
CA LEU A 45 -22.09 5.16 0.29
C LEU A 45 -21.77 4.00 1.23
N GLN A 46 -22.36 3.94 2.43
CA GLN A 46 -22.12 2.84 3.36
C GLN A 46 -22.76 1.54 2.84
N ALA A 47 -22.00 0.45 2.90
CA ALA A 47 -22.50 -0.89 2.63
C ALA A 47 -23.43 -1.40 3.76
N HIS A 48 -24.21 -2.42 3.45
CA HIS A 48 -25.20 -3.01 4.35
C HIS A 48 -24.61 -3.61 5.63
N ASP A 49 -23.36 -4.07 5.58
CA ASP A 49 -22.60 -4.63 6.69
C ASP A 49 -21.88 -3.56 7.55
N GLY A 50 -21.87 -2.29 7.10
CA GLY A 50 -21.39 -1.13 7.84
C GLY A 50 -20.09 -0.50 7.36
N HIS A 51 -19.38 -1.09 6.39
CA HIS A 51 -18.15 -0.52 5.83
C HIS A 51 -18.42 0.43 4.65
N TRP A 52 -17.37 1.06 4.11
CA TRP A 52 -17.43 1.91 2.91
C TRP A 52 -16.61 1.30 1.77
N PRO A 53 -17.25 0.71 0.75
CA PRO A 53 -16.55 0.17 -0.40
C PRO A 53 -15.86 1.28 -1.22
N ALA A 54 -14.56 1.15 -1.44
CA ALA A 54 -13.76 2.07 -2.24
C ALA A 54 -13.12 1.37 -3.44
N ASP A 55 -12.80 2.17 -4.46
CA ASP A 55 -11.88 1.73 -5.51
C ASP A 55 -10.46 1.86 -4.95
N TYR A 56 -9.73 0.75 -4.91
CA TYR A 56 -8.36 0.67 -4.44
C TYR A 56 -7.43 0.15 -5.54
N GLY A 57 -7.70 0.57 -6.78
CA GLY A 57 -6.83 0.36 -7.94
C GLY A 57 -5.70 1.38 -8.02
N GLY A 58 -4.96 1.34 -9.13
CA GLY A 58 -3.93 2.33 -9.45
C GLY A 58 -2.67 1.70 -10.03
N LEU A 59 -2.27 0.53 -9.56
CA LEU A 59 -1.11 -0.21 -10.07
C LEU A 59 -1.46 -0.94 -11.37
N LEU A 60 -0.64 -0.74 -12.41
CA LEU A 60 -0.88 -1.27 -13.75
C LEU A 60 -0.19 -2.61 -14.03
N PHE A 61 0.47 -3.23 -13.05
CA PHE A 61 1.09 -4.56 -13.20
C PHE A 61 0.36 -5.69 -12.45
N ILE A 62 -0.71 -5.38 -11.70
CA ILE A 62 -1.48 -6.38 -10.94
C ILE A 62 -2.43 -7.17 -11.85
N LEU A 63 -3.25 -6.45 -12.63
CA LEU A 63 -4.21 -7.05 -13.55
C LEU A 63 -3.53 -7.96 -14.59
N PRO A 64 -2.40 -7.55 -15.23
CA PRO A 64 -1.64 -8.45 -16.08
C PRO A 64 -1.15 -9.75 -15.40
N GLY A 65 -0.74 -9.68 -14.12
CA GLY A 65 -0.34 -10.86 -13.35
C GLY A 65 -1.48 -11.86 -13.15
N LEU A 66 -2.70 -11.36 -12.85
CA LEU A 66 -3.90 -12.20 -12.80
C LEU A 66 -4.17 -12.87 -14.14
N ILE A 67 -4.24 -12.09 -15.22
CA ILE A 67 -4.59 -12.59 -16.56
C ILE A 67 -3.57 -13.65 -16.98
N THR A 68 -2.29 -13.39 -16.75
CA THR A 68 -1.19 -14.35 -17.00
C THR A 68 -1.39 -15.64 -16.22
N THR A 69 -1.68 -15.54 -14.91
CA THR A 69 -1.91 -16.72 -14.06
C THR A 69 -3.11 -17.54 -14.54
N LEU A 70 -4.23 -16.90 -14.84
CA LEU A 70 -5.43 -17.57 -15.32
C LEU A 70 -5.23 -18.18 -16.71
N TYR A 71 -4.44 -17.53 -17.58
CA TYR A 71 -4.09 -18.07 -18.89
C TYR A 71 -3.25 -19.34 -18.77
N VAL A 72 -2.16 -19.27 -17.99
CA VAL A 72 -1.20 -20.39 -17.83
C VAL A 72 -1.84 -21.59 -17.12
N THR A 73 -2.80 -21.36 -16.22
CA THR A 73 -3.55 -22.42 -15.53
C THR A 73 -4.74 -22.96 -16.33
N GLY A 74 -5.06 -22.37 -17.49
CA GLY A 74 -6.22 -22.72 -18.30
C GLY A 74 -7.57 -22.29 -17.70
N ALA A 75 -7.56 -21.48 -16.64
CA ALA A 75 -8.74 -21.05 -15.90
C ALA A 75 -9.37 -19.73 -16.42
N LEU A 76 -8.75 -19.08 -17.41
CA LEU A 76 -9.17 -17.76 -17.92
C LEU A 76 -10.66 -17.69 -18.27
N ASN A 77 -11.17 -18.65 -19.05
CA ASN A 77 -12.57 -18.69 -19.48
C ASN A 77 -13.53 -19.23 -18.41
N THR A 78 -12.99 -19.89 -17.39
CA THR A 78 -13.77 -20.42 -16.26
C THR A 78 -14.03 -19.33 -15.22
N VAL A 79 -13.03 -18.47 -14.97
CA VAL A 79 -13.08 -17.42 -13.95
C VAL A 79 -13.60 -16.10 -14.51
N LEU A 80 -13.23 -15.73 -15.73
CA LEU A 80 -13.63 -14.45 -16.33
C LEU A 80 -14.79 -14.63 -17.31
N SER A 81 -15.93 -14.03 -16.98
CA SER A 81 -17.05 -13.85 -17.91
C SER A 81 -16.65 -12.93 -19.08
N LEU A 82 -17.47 -12.91 -20.12
CA LEU A 82 -17.27 -12.01 -21.25
C LEU A 82 -17.25 -10.54 -20.81
N GLU A 83 -18.04 -10.20 -19.81
CA GLU A 83 -18.23 -8.87 -19.24
C GLU A 83 -17.01 -8.47 -18.42
N HIS A 84 -16.45 -9.39 -17.62
CA HIS A 84 -15.16 -9.16 -16.95
C HIS A 84 -14.07 -8.82 -17.97
N LYS A 85 -13.96 -9.60 -19.05
CA LYS A 85 -12.94 -9.36 -20.09
C LYS A 85 -13.14 -8.02 -20.80
N LYS A 86 -14.37 -7.68 -21.17
CA LYS A 86 -14.70 -6.38 -21.79
C LYS A 86 -14.30 -5.21 -20.88
N GLU A 87 -14.63 -5.29 -19.59
CA GLU A 87 -14.32 -4.21 -18.65
C GLU A 87 -12.81 -4.14 -18.31
N MET A 88 -12.11 -5.28 -18.30
CA MET A 88 -10.65 -5.33 -18.19
C MET A 88 -9.96 -4.72 -19.40
N LEU A 89 -10.40 -5.04 -20.63
CA LEU A 89 -9.90 -4.40 -21.85
C LEU A 89 -10.12 -2.88 -21.79
N ARG A 90 -11.34 -2.44 -21.43
CA ARG A 90 -11.66 -1.02 -21.28
C ARG A 90 -10.77 -0.33 -20.24
N TYR A 91 -10.50 -0.98 -19.12
CA TYR A 91 -9.60 -0.45 -18.08
C TYR A 91 -8.18 -0.25 -18.63
N ILE A 92 -7.62 -1.26 -19.30
CA ILE A 92 -6.26 -1.17 -19.87
C ILE A 92 -6.19 -0.05 -20.92
N TYR A 93 -7.15 0.03 -21.84
CA TYR A 93 -7.16 1.10 -22.86
C TYR A 93 -7.34 2.51 -22.27
N ASN A 94 -8.17 2.67 -21.25
CA ASN A 94 -8.37 3.97 -20.59
C ASN A 94 -7.11 4.50 -19.89
N HIS A 95 -6.14 3.63 -19.61
CA HIS A 95 -4.90 3.97 -18.93
C HIS A 95 -3.67 3.84 -19.83
N GLN A 96 -3.86 3.73 -21.14
CA GLN A 96 -2.78 3.90 -22.11
C GLN A 96 -2.40 5.38 -22.19
N ASN A 97 -1.11 5.68 -22.07
CA ASN A 97 -0.60 7.04 -22.20
C ASN A 97 -0.64 7.50 -23.67
N GLU A 98 -0.57 8.82 -23.88
CA GLU A 98 -0.60 9.41 -25.23
C GLU A 98 0.55 8.91 -26.14
N ASP A 99 1.68 8.54 -25.54
CA ASP A 99 2.84 7.95 -26.22
C ASP A 99 2.65 6.48 -26.62
N GLY A 100 1.53 5.86 -26.25
CA GLY A 100 1.19 4.48 -26.54
C GLY A 100 1.61 3.47 -25.46
N GLY A 101 2.42 3.87 -24.48
CA GLY A 101 2.85 2.97 -23.40
C GLY A 101 1.89 2.96 -22.20
N TRP A 102 2.28 2.23 -21.17
CA TRP A 102 1.63 2.18 -19.86
C TRP A 102 2.66 2.35 -18.74
N GLY A 103 2.29 3.09 -17.69
CA GLY A 103 3.15 3.27 -16.52
C GLY A 103 3.09 2.13 -15.52
N MET A 104 3.82 2.26 -14.41
CA MET A 104 3.67 1.37 -13.25
C MET A 104 2.36 1.60 -12.51
N HIS A 105 1.85 2.83 -12.57
CA HIS A 105 0.57 3.24 -12.01
C HIS A 105 -0.14 4.22 -12.96
N ILE A 106 -1.44 4.44 -12.73
CA ILE A 106 -2.33 5.22 -13.63
C ILE A 106 -1.94 6.69 -13.82
N GLU A 107 -1.12 7.26 -12.94
CA GLU A 107 -0.61 8.65 -13.05
C GLU A 107 0.83 8.72 -13.58
N GLY A 108 1.49 7.58 -13.76
CA GLY A 108 2.91 7.49 -14.10
C GLY A 108 3.18 7.57 -15.61
N HIS A 109 4.37 8.02 -15.96
CA HIS A 109 4.89 7.91 -17.34
C HIS A 109 5.01 6.45 -17.76
N SER A 110 5.08 6.21 -19.07
CA SER A 110 5.20 4.87 -19.64
C SER A 110 6.51 4.19 -19.21
N THR A 111 6.41 2.92 -18.84
CA THR A 111 7.51 2.08 -18.35
C THR A 111 7.52 0.75 -19.10
N MET A 112 8.65 0.06 -19.13
CA MET A 112 8.77 -1.25 -19.77
C MET A 112 7.94 -2.30 -19.05
N ILE A 113 7.90 -2.34 -17.71
CA ILE A 113 7.03 -3.27 -16.97
C ILE A 113 5.55 -2.99 -17.26
N GLY A 114 5.13 -1.73 -17.18
CA GLY A 114 3.75 -1.34 -17.43
C GLY A 114 3.35 -1.69 -18.86
N SER A 115 4.15 -1.26 -19.84
CA SER A 115 3.82 -1.42 -21.24
C SER A 115 3.84 -2.88 -21.70
N SER A 116 4.90 -3.63 -21.37
CA SER A 116 5.02 -5.03 -21.79
C SER A 116 3.93 -5.91 -21.17
N LEU A 117 3.63 -5.74 -19.89
CA LEU A 117 2.63 -6.57 -19.21
C LEU A 117 1.20 -6.23 -19.63
N ASN A 118 0.85 -4.95 -19.81
CA ASN A 118 -0.48 -4.58 -20.31
C ASN A 118 -0.67 -4.95 -21.78
N TYR A 119 0.36 -4.80 -22.63
CA TYR A 119 0.33 -5.30 -24.00
C TYR A 119 0.04 -6.81 -24.03
N VAL A 120 0.79 -7.59 -23.25
CA VAL A 120 0.57 -9.04 -23.13
C VAL A 120 -0.85 -9.34 -22.63
N ALA A 121 -1.34 -8.63 -21.61
CA ALA A 121 -2.69 -8.82 -21.09
C ALA A 121 -3.76 -8.62 -22.16
N LEU A 122 -3.65 -7.59 -23.01
CA LEU A 122 -4.55 -7.37 -24.14
C LEU A 122 -4.55 -8.57 -25.11
N ARG A 123 -3.36 -9.06 -25.47
CA ARG A 123 -3.21 -10.21 -26.38
C ARG A 123 -3.80 -11.50 -25.79
N LEU A 124 -3.60 -11.74 -24.49
CA LEU A 124 -4.17 -12.90 -23.78
C LEU A 124 -5.69 -12.82 -23.63
N LEU A 125 -6.27 -11.61 -23.59
CA LEU A 125 -7.70 -11.37 -23.58
C LEU A 125 -8.37 -11.51 -24.96
N GLY A 126 -7.59 -11.73 -26.02
CA GLY A 126 -8.06 -12.05 -27.36
C GLY A 126 -7.96 -10.92 -28.38
N GLU A 127 -7.35 -9.78 -28.01
CA GLU A 127 -7.09 -8.72 -28.97
C GLU A 127 -5.99 -9.12 -29.96
N GLY A 128 -6.15 -8.77 -31.24
CA GLY A 128 -5.17 -9.02 -32.30
C GLY A 128 -3.98 -8.06 -32.26
N PRO A 129 -2.89 -8.31 -33.01
CA PRO A 129 -1.71 -7.44 -33.04
C PRO A 129 -1.98 -6.05 -33.67
N ASN A 130 -3.11 -5.90 -34.36
CA ASN A 130 -3.58 -4.64 -34.95
C ASN A 130 -4.96 -4.23 -34.35
N GLY A 131 -5.29 -4.72 -33.15
CA GLY A 131 -6.54 -4.43 -32.45
C GLY A 131 -6.56 -3.07 -31.74
N GLY A 132 -7.69 -2.75 -31.11
CA GLY A 132 -7.86 -1.54 -30.30
C GLY A 132 -7.71 -0.22 -31.06
N ASP A 133 -8.14 -0.16 -32.33
CA ASP A 133 -8.06 1.05 -33.18
C ASP A 133 -6.65 1.68 -33.22
N GLY A 134 -5.62 0.83 -33.28
CA GLY A 134 -4.20 1.24 -33.33
C GLY A 134 -3.53 1.38 -31.96
N ALA A 135 -4.26 1.24 -30.85
CA ALA A 135 -3.71 1.24 -29.50
C ALA A 135 -2.63 0.16 -29.31
N ILE A 136 -2.88 -1.06 -29.80
CA ILE A 136 -1.96 -2.19 -29.65
C ILE A 136 -0.67 -1.96 -30.44
N GLU A 137 -0.79 -1.46 -31.68
CA GLU A 137 0.37 -1.12 -32.49
C GLU A 137 1.24 -0.06 -31.83
N LYS A 138 0.63 1.01 -31.30
CA LYS A 138 1.36 2.05 -30.55
C LYS A 138 2.09 1.48 -29.33
N GLY A 139 1.42 0.61 -28.57
CA GLY A 139 2.02 -0.09 -27.43
C GLY A 139 3.21 -0.95 -27.83
N ARG A 140 3.08 -1.73 -28.90
CA ARG A 140 4.19 -2.54 -29.46
C ARG A 140 5.36 -1.66 -29.89
N ASN A 141 5.08 -0.59 -30.62
CA ASN A 141 6.11 0.33 -31.11
C ASN A 141 6.85 0.97 -29.93
N TRP A 142 6.12 1.44 -28.91
CA TRP A 142 6.71 1.96 -27.68
C TRP A 142 7.66 0.94 -27.02
N ILE A 143 7.23 -0.31 -26.86
CA ILE A 143 8.06 -1.39 -26.29
C ILE A 143 9.34 -1.59 -27.11
N LEU A 144 9.22 -1.66 -28.42
CA LEU A 144 10.37 -1.89 -29.31
C LEU A 144 11.33 -0.68 -29.31
N ASP A 145 10.81 0.54 -29.36
CA ASP A 145 11.61 1.77 -29.35
C ASP A 145 12.43 1.91 -28.06
N HIS A 146 11.95 1.37 -26.93
CA HIS A 146 12.61 1.49 -25.62
C HIS A 146 13.46 0.27 -25.21
N GLY A 147 13.58 -0.76 -26.04
CA GLY A 147 14.53 -1.86 -25.79
C GLY A 147 14.02 -3.23 -26.22
N GLY A 148 12.70 -3.34 -26.39
CA GLY A 148 12.00 -4.59 -26.28
C GLY A 148 11.95 -5.10 -24.84
N ALA A 149 11.19 -6.16 -24.62
CA ALA A 149 10.95 -6.72 -23.29
C ALA A 149 12.21 -7.28 -22.58
N THR A 150 13.37 -7.35 -23.26
CA THR A 150 14.67 -7.63 -22.60
C THR A 150 15.06 -6.58 -21.55
N PHE A 151 14.53 -5.37 -21.66
CA PHE A 151 14.76 -4.26 -20.73
C PHE A 151 13.70 -4.17 -19.62
N ALA A 152 12.79 -5.14 -19.51
CA ALA A 152 11.85 -5.17 -18.38
C ALA A 152 12.61 -5.31 -17.04
N PRO A 153 12.16 -4.68 -15.95
CA PRO A 153 12.71 -4.93 -14.62
C PRO A 153 12.42 -6.38 -14.17
N SER A 154 13.05 -6.80 -13.08
CA SER A 154 13.05 -8.20 -12.62
C SER A 154 11.65 -8.82 -12.50
N TRP A 155 10.67 -8.09 -12.00
CA TRP A 155 9.28 -8.57 -11.88
C TRP A 155 8.59 -8.70 -13.24
N GLY A 156 8.83 -7.78 -14.17
CA GLY A 156 8.33 -7.87 -15.54
C GLY A 156 8.89 -9.08 -16.26
N LYS A 157 10.22 -9.29 -16.17
CA LYS A 157 10.88 -10.49 -16.70
C LYS A 157 10.31 -11.77 -16.10
N PHE A 158 10.08 -11.79 -14.79
CA PHE A 158 9.52 -12.96 -14.10
C PHE A 158 8.14 -13.35 -14.65
N TRP A 159 7.23 -12.39 -14.83
CA TRP A 159 5.90 -12.67 -15.39
C TRP A 159 5.94 -13.16 -16.84
N LEU A 160 6.73 -12.53 -17.71
CA LEU A 160 6.90 -12.96 -19.09
C LEU A 160 7.49 -14.38 -19.19
N LEU A 161 8.32 -14.73 -18.21
CA LEU A 161 8.94 -16.03 -18.13
C LEU A 161 7.97 -17.12 -17.63
N VAL A 162 7.14 -16.81 -16.63
CA VAL A 162 6.03 -17.69 -16.20
C VAL A 162 5.07 -17.94 -17.35
N LEU A 163 4.80 -16.92 -18.17
CA LEU A 163 3.98 -17.05 -19.37
C LEU A 163 4.62 -17.95 -20.45
N GLY A 164 5.95 -18.09 -20.46
CA GLY A 164 6.70 -18.78 -21.51
C GLY A 164 7.12 -17.87 -22.67
N ALA A 165 7.02 -16.55 -22.51
CA ALA A 165 7.43 -15.55 -23.50
C ALA A 165 8.85 -15.01 -23.27
N TYR A 166 9.60 -15.49 -22.26
CA TYR A 166 10.95 -15.05 -21.88
C TYR A 166 11.77 -16.23 -21.34
N ASP A 167 13.09 -16.25 -21.55
CA ASP A 167 13.96 -17.38 -21.15
C ASP A 167 14.55 -17.25 -19.73
N TRP A 168 14.64 -18.38 -19.01
CA TRP A 168 15.19 -18.47 -17.65
C TRP A 168 16.64 -18.03 -17.50
N SER A 169 17.43 -18.05 -18.57
CA SER A 169 18.81 -17.57 -18.54
C SER A 169 18.91 -16.03 -18.47
N GLY A 170 17.81 -15.32 -18.75
CA GLY A 170 17.73 -13.87 -18.78
C GLY A 170 17.18 -13.21 -17.52
N THR A 171 17.10 -13.92 -16.40
CA THR A 171 16.74 -13.36 -15.08
C THR A 171 17.83 -13.59 -14.03
N ASN A 172 17.88 -12.70 -13.03
CA ASN A 172 18.71 -12.90 -11.86
C ASN A 172 18.17 -14.06 -10.99
N PRO A 173 19.05 -14.82 -10.30
CA PRO A 173 18.62 -15.95 -9.49
C PRO A 173 17.71 -15.58 -8.31
N VAL A 174 16.66 -16.38 -8.08
CA VAL A 174 15.81 -16.31 -6.87
C VAL A 174 15.86 -17.66 -6.13
N PRO A 175 17.00 -18.00 -5.50
CA PRO A 175 17.24 -19.35 -5.01
C PRO A 175 16.33 -19.72 -3.83
N PRO A 176 15.54 -20.82 -3.90
CA PRO A 176 14.72 -21.27 -2.77
C PRO A 176 15.58 -21.72 -1.57
N GLU A 177 16.86 -22.02 -1.76
CA GLU A 177 17.76 -22.48 -0.71
C GLU A 177 17.99 -21.42 0.39
N LEU A 178 17.71 -20.13 0.12
CA LEU A 178 17.74 -19.09 1.15
C LEU A 178 16.78 -19.37 2.31
N TRP A 179 15.69 -20.10 2.06
CA TRP A 179 14.71 -20.51 3.08
C TRP A 179 15.18 -21.65 3.99
N LEU A 180 16.35 -22.24 3.71
CA LEU A 180 16.96 -23.27 4.56
C LEU A 180 18.06 -22.71 5.48
N LEU A 181 18.38 -21.43 5.33
CA LEU A 181 19.41 -20.77 6.12
C LEU A 181 19.00 -20.70 7.60
N PRO A 182 19.96 -20.63 8.53
CA PRO A 182 19.65 -20.32 9.92
C PRO A 182 19.03 -18.92 10.08
N TYR A 183 17.94 -18.81 10.86
CA TYR A 183 17.19 -17.56 11.05
C TYR A 183 18.00 -16.38 11.64
N HIS A 184 19.11 -16.65 12.33
CA HIS A 184 19.97 -15.60 12.89
C HIS A 184 20.80 -14.86 11.84
N LEU A 185 20.88 -15.38 10.61
CA LEU A 185 21.57 -14.69 9.51
C LEU A 185 20.75 -13.47 9.06
N PRO A 186 21.38 -12.29 8.88
CA PRO A 186 20.66 -11.05 8.60
C PRO A 186 19.87 -11.10 7.28
N PHE A 187 20.37 -11.83 6.28
CA PHE A 187 19.75 -11.99 4.95
C PHE A 187 18.78 -13.19 4.86
N HIS A 188 18.40 -13.80 5.98
CA HIS A 188 17.40 -14.85 6.00
C HIS A 188 16.02 -14.29 5.55
N PRO A 189 15.30 -14.88 4.59
CA PRO A 189 14.04 -14.33 4.06
C PRO A 189 12.97 -14.04 5.11
N GLY A 190 12.87 -14.86 6.17
CA GLY A 190 12.00 -14.64 7.34
C GLY A 190 12.21 -13.31 8.09
N ARG A 191 13.33 -12.59 7.82
CA ARG A 191 13.65 -11.29 8.41
C ARG A 191 13.38 -10.11 7.46
N PHE A 192 13.03 -10.38 6.21
CA PHE A 192 12.64 -9.33 5.25
C PHE A 192 11.26 -8.78 5.58
N ALA A 193 10.95 -7.59 5.07
CA ALA A 193 9.59 -7.04 5.13
C ALA A 193 8.58 -8.07 4.62
N CYS A 194 7.44 -8.20 5.31
CA CYS A 194 6.44 -9.23 5.01
C CYS A 194 6.00 -9.20 3.53
N TYR A 195 5.80 -8.02 2.96
CA TYR A 195 5.34 -7.88 1.57
C TYR A 195 6.33 -8.48 0.57
N ILE A 196 7.61 -8.09 0.65
CA ILE A 196 8.67 -8.67 -0.19
C ILE A 196 8.85 -10.16 0.09
N ARG A 197 8.79 -10.57 1.37
CA ARG A 197 8.88 -11.97 1.76
C ARG A 197 7.78 -12.82 1.11
N MET A 198 6.54 -12.33 1.10
CA MET A 198 5.38 -13.04 0.52
C MET A 198 5.38 -13.02 -1.02
N VAL A 199 6.01 -12.04 -1.66
CA VAL A 199 6.23 -12.05 -3.12
C VAL A 199 7.33 -13.04 -3.51
N TYR A 200 8.50 -12.96 -2.88
CA TYR A 200 9.65 -13.76 -3.27
C TYR A 200 9.56 -15.23 -2.82
N LEU A 201 8.69 -15.56 -1.85
CA LEU A 201 8.40 -16.94 -1.46
C LEU A 201 7.92 -17.80 -2.65
N PRO A 202 6.76 -17.53 -3.29
CA PRO A 202 6.31 -18.28 -4.46
C PRO A 202 7.21 -18.07 -5.68
N MET A 203 7.80 -16.88 -5.87
CA MET A 203 8.76 -16.67 -6.97
C MET A 203 9.97 -17.60 -6.87
N SER A 204 10.50 -17.82 -5.67
CA SER A 204 11.61 -18.76 -5.44
C SER A 204 11.23 -20.22 -5.73
N TYR A 205 9.97 -20.59 -5.46
CA TYR A 205 9.46 -21.92 -5.80
C TYR A 205 9.43 -22.13 -7.31
N ILE A 206 8.78 -21.20 -8.03
CA ILE A 206 8.65 -21.23 -9.49
C ILE A 206 10.04 -21.21 -10.15
N TYR A 207 10.94 -20.37 -9.63
CA TYR A 207 12.33 -20.30 -10.07
C TYR A 207 13.08 -21.62 -9.87
N GLY A 208 13.00 -22.22 -8.68
CA GLY A 208 13.67 -23.49 -8.39
C GLY A 208 13.11 -24.67 -9.20
N ARG A 209 11.84 -24.61 -9.59
CA ARG A 209 11.19 -25.57 -10.50
C ARG A 209 11.43 -25.30 -11.98
N LYS A 210 11.88 -24.10 -12.33
CA LYS A 210 11.98 -23.59 -13.70
C LYS A 210 10.66 -23.74 -14.48
N PHE A 211 9.54 -23.43 -13.80
CA PHE A 211 8.21 -23.55 -14.40
C PHE A 211 7.96 -22.50 -15.50
N GLY A 212 7.55 -22.94 -16.68
CA GLY A 212 7.05 -22.08 -17.74
C GLY A 212 5.69 -22.59 -18.23
N GLY A 213 4.81 -21.66 -18.58
CA GLY A 213 3.51 -21.95 -19.16
C GLY A 213 3.59 -22.61 -20.54
N PRO A 214 2.46 -23.13 -21.05
CA PRO A 214 2.42 -23.77 -22.36
C PRO A 214 2.73 -22.77 -23.49
N VAL A 215 3.56 -23.19 -24.45
CA VAL A 215 3.86 -22.38 -25.64
C VAL A 215 2.71 -22.51 -26.65
N THR A 216 1.75 -21.59 -26.56
CA THR A 216 0.60 -21.51 -27.46
C THR A 216 0.91 -20.66 -28.71
N PRO A 217 0.05 -20.65 -29.74
CA PRO A 217 0.22 -19.74 -30.89
C PRO A 217 0.35 -18.27 -30.49
N VAL A 218 -0.43 -17.81 -29.51
CA VAL A 218 -0.34 -16.42 -29.00
C VAL A 218 1.02 -16.18 -28.35
N ILE A 219 1.60 -17.16 -27.64
CA ILE A 219 2.95 -17.00 -27.07
C ILE A 219 4.01 -16.91 -28.17
N LEU A 220 3.88 -17.69 -29.24
CA LEU A 220 4.79 -17.62 -30.39
C LEU A 220 4.69 -16.24 -31.09
N GLU A 221 3.48 -15.69 -31.23
CA GLU A 221 3.26 -14.34 -31.72
C GLU A 221 3.92 -13.30 -30.80
N LEU A 222 3.69 -13.37 -29.48
CA LEU A 222 4.32 -12.47 -28.50
C LEU A 222 5.86 -12.49 -28.56
N ARG A 223 6.47 -13.66 -28.80
CA ARG A 223 7.92 -13.78 -28.98
C ARG A 223 8.45 -13.08 -30.24
N ASN A 224 7.59 -12.82 -31.23
CA ASN A 224 7.95 -12.02 -32.40
C ASN A 224 7.58 -10.53 -32.23
N GLU A 225 6.66 -10.21 -31.33
CA GLU A 225 6.14 -8.86 -31.13
C GLU A 225 6.92 -8.04 -30.09
N LEU A 226 7.46 -8.70 -29.05
CA LEU A 226 8.02 -8.03 -27.87
C LEU A 226 9.52 -7.68 -27.97
N TYR A 227 10.22 -8.17 -28.99
CA TYR A 227 11.68 -8.14 -29.06
C TYR A 227 12.19 -7.54 -30.38
N ARG A 228 13.31 -6.83 -30.33
CA ARG A 228 13.93 -6.19 -31.50
C ARG A 228 14.68 -7.14 -32.42
N VAL A 229 15.08 -8.30 -31.89
CA VAL A 229 15.80 -9.34 -32.61
C VAL A 229 15.00 -10.65 -32.53
N PRO A 230 15.18 -11.58 -33.47
CA PRO A 230 14.55 -12.89 -33.39
C PRO A 230 14.76 -13.54 -32.03
N TYR A 231 13.73 -14.19 -31.50
CA TYR A 231 13.71 -14.70 -30.12
C TYR A 231 14.87 -15.66 -29.80
N ASP A 232 15.28 -16.46 -30.78
CA ASP A 232 16.38 -17.42 -30.71
C ASP A 232 17.78 -16.78 -30.79
N GLU A 233 17.88 -15.53 -31.25
CA GLU A 233 19.12 -14.75 -31.32
C GLU A 233 19.35 -13.86 -30.08
N ILE A 234 18.38 -13.79 -29.16
CA ILE A 234 18.48 -12.95 -27.95
C ILE A 234 19.62 -13.45 -27.05
N ASN A 235 20.53 -12.54 -26.69
CA ASN A 235 21.52 -12.78 -25.64
C ASN A 235 20.89 -12.65 -24.26
N TRP A 236 20.24 -13.71 -23.80
CA TRP A 236 19.55 -13.75 -22.50
C TRP A 236 20.49 -13.47 -21.33
N ASN A 237 21.73 -13.96 -21.36
CA ASN A 237 22.70 -13.69 -20.28
C ASN A 237 22.98 -12.20 -20.11
N LYS A 238 22.95 -11.42 -21.20
CA LYS A 238 23.06 -9.95 -21.17
C LYS A 238 21.78 -9.31 -20.62
N ALA A 239 20.61 -9.80 -21.05
CA ALA A 239 19.31 -9.26 -20.63
C ALA A 239 19.08 -9.29 -19.11
N ARG A 240 19.79 -10.12 -18.34
CA ARG A 240 19.69 -10.15 -16.87
C ARG A 240 19.88 -8.79 -16.21
N THR A 241 20.87 -8.04 -16.67
CA THR A 241 21.28 -6.76 -16.07
C THR A 241 20.75 -5.55 -16.86
N GLU A 242 20.05 -5.79 -17.97
CA GLU A 242 19.41 -4.72 -18.75
C GLU A 242 18.11 -4.31 -18.07
N CYS A 243 17.88 -3.01 -17.92
CA CYS A 243 16.64 -2.46 -17.38
C CYS A 243 16.42 -1.09 -18.03
N ALA A 244 15.19 -0.81 -18.44
CA ALA A 244 14.85 0.48 -19.03
C ALA A 244 15.03 1.59 -17.99
N LYS A 245 15.53 2.75 -18.44
CA LYS A 245 15.79 3.90 -17.55
C LYS A 245 14.51 4.41 -16.89
N GLU A 246 13.38 4.26 -17.58
CA GLU A 246 12.05 4.67 -17.12
C GLU A 246 11.54 3.84 -15.94
N ASP A 247 12.03 2.59 -15.80
CA ASP A 247 11.67 1.64 -14.74
C ASP A 247 12.64 1.66 -13.56
N MET A 248 13.82 2.25 -13.74
CA MET A 248 14.91 2.22 -12.76
C MET A 248 14.67 3.26 -11.66
N TYR A 249 14.24 2.81 -10.48
CA TYR A 249 14.06 3.70 -9.32
C TYR A 249 15.39 3.97 -8.61
N LYS A 250 16.20 2.93 -8.40
CA LYS A 250 17.55 3.03 -7.84
C LYS A 250 18.46 2.01 -8.52
N PRO A 251 19.59 2.42 -9.12
CA PRO A 251 20.55 1.49 -9.70
C PRO A 251 21.03 0.47 -8.67
N HIS A 252 21.26 -0.77 -9.14
CA HIS A 252 21.88 -1.79 -8.30
C HIS A 252 23.23 -1.34 -7.76
N SER A 253 23.52 -1.76 -6.53
CA SER A 253 24.87 -1.65 -5.99
C SER A 253 25.80 -2.57 -6.78
N SER A 254 27.07 -2.19 -6.95
CA SER A 254 28.07 -3.09 -7.56
C SER A 254 28.20 -4.41 -6.80
N PHE A 255 27.91 -4.39 -5.49
CA PHE A 255 27.85 -5.58 -4.66
C PHE A 255 26.73 -6.54 -5.08
N HIS A 256 25.53 -6.03 -5.33
CA HIS A 256 24.39 -6.83 -5.83
C HIS A 256 24.75 -7.52 -7.14
N ASP A 257 25.29 -6.78 -8.11
CA ASP A 257 25.64 -7.34 -9.43
C ASP A 257 26.71 -8.44 -9.34
N ILE A 258 27.73 -8.25 -8.50
CA ILE A 258 28.76 -9.27 -8.23
C ILE A 258 28.13 -10.51 -7.59
N LEU A 259 27.24 -10.33 -6.61
CA LEU A 259 26.58 -11.43 -5.94
C LEU A 259 25.67 -12.22 -6.90
N SER A 260 24.84 -11.54 -7.69
CA SER A 260 23.98 -12.18 -8.70
C SER A 260 24.80 -12.92 -9.75
N PHE A 261 25.94 -12.36 -10.18
CA PHE A 261 26.88 -13.04 -11.06
C PHE A 261 27.43 -14.32 -10.42
N ILE A 262 27.89 -14.25 -9.18
CA ILE A 262 28.45 -15.41 -8.46
C ILE A 262 27.39 -16.51 -8.31
N ILE A 263 26.18 -16.15 -7.87
CA ILE A 263 25.08 -17.10 -7.71
C ILE A 263 24.77 -17.75 -9.05
N ASN A 264 24.65 -16.98 -10.12
CA ASN A 264 24.32 -17.51 -11.43
C ASN A 264 25.40 -18.42 -12.03
N LYS A 265 26.68 -18.03 -11.95
CA LYS A 265 27.77 -18.72 -12.64
C LYS A 265 28.35 -19.89 -11.85
N PHE A 266 28.30 -19.84 -10.53
CA PHE A 266 28.95 -20.84 -9.68
C PHE A 266 27.95 -21.61 -8.82
N VAL A 267 27.01 -20.93 -8.16
CA VAL A 267 26.10 -21.60 -7.21
C VAL A 267 25.01 -22.39 -7.94
N GLU A 268 24.37 -21.80 -8.94
CA GLU A 268 23.28 -22.46 -9.68
C GLU A 268 23.68 -23.75 -10.42
N PRO A 269 24.82 -23.80 -11.14
CA PRO A 269 25.28 -25.05 -11.75
C PRO A 269 25.58 -26.15 -10.74
N VAL A 270 25.98 -25.79 -9.51
CA VAL A 270 26.23 -26.76 -8.44
C VAL A 270 24.91 -27.28 -7.88
N LEU A 271 23.99 -26.38 -7.50
CA LEU A 271 22.70 -26.74 -6.90
C LEU A 271 21.76 -27.50 -7.84
N SER A 272 21.96 -27.38 -9.15
CA SER A 272 21.20 -28.12 -10.15
C SER A 272 21.69 -29.55 -10.38
N ARG A 273 22.86 -29.93 -9.85
CA ARG A 273 23.50 -31.25 -10.06
C ARG A 273 23.48 -32.12 -8.80
N TRP A 274 23.55 -33.43 -8.99
CA TRP A 274 23.70 -34.37 -7.88
C TRP A 274 25.06 -34.21 -7.18
N PRO A 275 25.15 -34.28 -5.83
CA PRO A 275 24.09 -34.54 -4.85
C PRO A 275 23.35 -33.28 -4.36
N TRP A 276 23.83 -32.09 -4.71
CA TRP A 276 23.32 -30.81 -4.21
C TRP A 276 21.89 -30.49 -4.62
N ARG A 277 21.39 -31.09 -5.70
CA ARG A 277 19.97 -31.06 -6.08
C ARG A 277 19.02 -31.50 -4.95
N LYS A 278 19.45 -32.38 -4.05
CA LYS A 278 18.67 -32.74 -2.86
C LYS A 278 18.40 -31.54 -1.94
N LEU A 279 19.34 -30.58 -1.88
CA LEU A 279 19.16 -29.34 -1.13
C LEU A 279 18.05 -28.49 -1.75
N ARG A 280 18.03 -28.38 -3.09
CA ARG A 280 16.95 -27.71 -3.83
C ARG A 280 15.61 -28.36 -3.59
N GLU A 281 15.53 -29.69 -3.61
CA GLU A 281 14.29 -30.43 -3.34
C GLU A 281 13.79 -30.18 -1.91
N LYS A 282 14.69 -30.18 -0.92
CA LYS A 282 14.36 -29.81 0.47
C LYS A 282 13.89 -28.35 0.59
N ALA A 283 14.54 -27.44 -0.14
CA ALA A 283 14.19 -26.02 -0.15
C ALA A 283 12.79 -25.80 -0.74
N LEU A 284 12.50 -26.40 -1.90
CA LEU A 284 11.18 -26.36 -2.54
C LEU A 284 10.08 -26.94 -1.65
N ALA A 285 10.34 -28.05 -0.96
CA ALA A 285 9.39 -28.61 0.00
C ALA A 285 9.15 -27.67 1.19
N THR A 286 10.18 -26.94 1.62
CA THR A 286 10.07 -25.95 2.71
C THR A 286 9.26 -24.74 2.29
N VAL A 287 9.58 -24.17 1.12
CA VAL A 287 8.84 -23.06 0.52
C VAL A 287 7.36 -23.41 0.34
N MET A 288 7.05 -24.61 -0.17
CA MET A 288 5.66 -25.04 -0.33
C MET A 288 4.90 -25.14 1.00
N ARG A 289 5.56 -25.58 2.09
CA ARG A 289 4.94 -25.57 3.42
C ARG A 289 4.63 -24.15 3.91
N HIS A 290 5.50 -23.18 3.65
CA HIS A 290 5.21 -21.78 3.97
C HIS A 290 4.04 -21.24 3.15
N ILE A 291 3.95 -21.59 1.86
CA ILE A 291 2.82 -21.21 1.00
C ILE A 291 1.51 -21.77 1.55
N HIS A 292 1.44 -23.08 1.84
CA HIS A 292 0.24 -23.68 2.41
C HIS A 292 -0.13 -23.10 3.78
N TYR A 293 0.87 -22.82 4.63
CA TYR A 293 0.61 -22.17 5.92
C TYR A 293 -0.06 -20.81 5.72
N GLU A 294 0.46 -20.01 4.80
CA GLU A 294 -0.06 -18.68 4.49
C GLU A 294 -1.47 -18.74 3.87
N ASP A 295 -1.71 -19.66 2.96
CA ASP A 295 -3.03 -19.90 2.37
C ASP A 295 -4.08 -20.26 3.44
N GLU A 296 -3.72 -21.12 4.40
CA GLU A 296 -4.59 -21.50 5.51
C GLU A 296 -4.85 -20.32 6.46
N CYS A 297 -3.83 -19.52 6.77
CA CYS A 297 -3.95 -18.39 7.70
C CYS A 297 -4.81 -17.24 7.15
N THR A 298 -4.82 -17.08 5.84
CA THR A 298 -5.48 -15.95 5.15
C THR A 298 -6.70 -16.38 4.35
N ARG A 299 -7.14 -17.64 4.47
CA ARG A 299 -8.24 -18.21 3.68
C ARG A 299 -8.05 -17.98 2.17
N TYR A 300 -6.81 -18.15 1.70
CA TYR A 300 -6.41 -17.92 0.31
C TYR A 300 -6.56 -16.46 -0.17
N ILE A 301 -6.60 -15.49 0.76
CA ILE A 301 -6.60 -14.06 0.45
C ILE A 301 -5.17 -13.52 0.28
N ASN A 302 -4.22 -14.01 1.09
CA ASN A 302 -2.83 -13.56 1.19
C ASN A 302 -2.68 -12.07 1.56
N LEU A 303 -1.45 -11.65 1.85
CA LEU A 303 -1.10 -10.30 2.33
C LEU A 303 -1.35 -9.16 1.33
N GLY A 304 -1.36 -9.41 0.02
CA GLY A 304 -1.12 -8.33 -0.94
C GLY A 304 -1.40 -8.68 -2.40
N ALA A 305 -1.65 -7.65 -3.20
CA ALA A 305 -2.06 -7.71 -4.61
C ALA A 305 -1.18 -8.58 -5.53
N VAL A 306 0.13 -8.67 -5.26
CA VAL A 306 1.07 -9.47 -6.05
C VAL A 306 1.05 -10.94 -5.65
N PRO A 307 1.14 -11.32 -4.35
CA PRO A 307 0.86 -12.69 -3.93
C PRO A 307 -0.54 -13.18 -4.34
N LYS A 308 -1.57 -12.32 -4.26
CA LYS A 308 -2.97 -12.60 -4.65
C LYS A 308 -3.73 -11.27 -4.83
N ILE A 309 -4.68 -11.16 -5.75
CA ILE A 309 -5.51 -9.95 -5.91
C ILE A 309 -6.12 -9.47 -4.58
N TYR A 310 -5.78 -8.23 -4.22
CA TYR A 310 -6.15 -7.57 -2.98
C TYR A 310 -7.67 -7.42 -2.82
N ASP A 311 -8.16 -7.48 -1.58
CA ASP A 311 -9.59 -7.55 -1.27
C ASP A 311 -10.23 -6.21 -0.85
N GLY A 312 -9.48 -5.11 -0.72
CA GLY A 312 -10.03 -3.75 -0.59
C GLY A 312 -9.26 -2.82 0.36
N SER A 313 -9.99 -1.96 1.08
CA SER A 313 -9.49 -1.01 2.11
C SER A 313 -10.52 -0.83 3.25
N GLN A 314 -11.36 -1.84 3.49
CA GLN A 314 -12.63 -1.71 4.19
C GLN A 314 -12.49 -1.27 5.64
N VAL A 315 -11.57 -1.85 6.40
CA VAL A 315 -11.34 -1.49 7.82
C VAL A 315 -10.70 -0.11 7.93
N TRP A 316 -9.73 0.19 7.08
CA TRP A 316 -9.08 1.50 7.04
C TRP A 316 -10.10 2.62 6.76
N ASP A 317 -10.90 2.46 5.71
CA ASP A 317 -11.93 3.44 5.34
C ASP A 317 -13.01 3.57 6.41
N ALA A 318 -13.44 2.46 7.02
CA ALA A 318 -14.44 2.48 8.08
C ALA A 318 -13.92 3.20 9.34
N GLY A 319 -12.68 2.95 9.73
CA GLY A 319 -12.04 3.60 10.88
C GLY A 319 -12.00 5.13 10.70
N PHE A 320 -11.40 5.61 9.61
CA PHE A 320 -11.34 7.05 9.35
C PHE A 320 -12.69 7.71 9.13
N THR A 321 -13.62 7.01 8.48
CA THR A 321 -14.97 7.55 8.30
C THR A 321 -15.67 7.75 9.64
N VAL A 322 -15.54 6.80 10.57
CA VAL A 322 -16.09 6.97 11.92
C VAL A 322 -15.46 8.16 12.63
N GLU A 323 -14.14 8.30 12.60
CA GLU A 323 -13.46 9.44 13.22
C GLU A 323 -13.95 10.77 12.65
N ALA A 324 -14.03 10.88 11.32
CA ALA A 324 -14.51 12.07 10.64
C ALA A 324 -15.97 12.38 11.00
N LEU A 325 -16.86 11.38 11.03
CA LEU A 325 -18.27 11.58 11.38
C LEU A 325 -18.46 11.99 12.83
N VAL A 326 -17.70 11.41 13.77
CA VAL A 326 -17.76 11.77 15.19
C VAL A 326 -17.29 13.22 15.42
N ALA A 327 -16.37 13.72 14.59
CA ALA A 327 -15.89 15.11 14.67
C ALA A 327 -16.89 16.17 14.18
N THR A 328 -18.04 15.79 13.61
CA THR A 328 -18.99 16.75 12.98
C THR A 328 -20.04 17.34 13.91
N ASP A 329 -20.08 16.98 15.19
CA ASP A 329 -21.16 17.30 16.15
C ASP A 329 -22.57 16.85 15.70
N LEU A 330 -22.68 16.01 14.67
CA LEU A 330 -23.94 15.49 14.12
C LEU A 330 -24.28 14.07 14.60
N VAL A 331 -23.60 13.55 15.62
CA VAL A 331 -23.71 12.12 16.04
C VAL A 331 -25.16 11.67 16.30
N ASN A 332 -26.02 12.55 16.83
CA ASN A 332 -27.43 12.26 17.07
C ASN A 332 -28.24 12.04 15.78
N GLU A 333 -27.84 12.66 14.67
CA GLU A 333 -28.45 12.49 13.35
C GLU A 333 -27.89 11.24 12.61
N LEU A 334 -26.76 10.69 13.09
CA LEU A 334 -25.97 9.67 12.41
C LEU A 334 -26.06 8.28 13.05
N GLY A 335 -26.88 8.10 14.09
CA GLY A 335 -26.96 6.87 14.89
C GLY A 335 -26.95 5.57 14.08
N PRO A 336 -27.90 5.33 13.15
CA PRO A 336 -27.92 4.09 12.37
C PRO A 336 -26.66 3.83 11.53
N THR A 337 -26.01 4.89 11.03
CA THR A 337 -24.77 4.79 10.26
C THR A 337 -23.60 4.40 11.17
N LEU A 338 -23.48 5.08 12.31
CA LEU A 338 -22.43 4.83 13.31
C LEU A 338 -22.59 3.46 13.97
N GLU A 339 -23.82 3.03 14.28
CA GLU A 339 -24.11 1.70 14.82
C GLU A 339 -23.65 0.58 13.88
N ARG A 340 -23.95 0.70 12.58
CA ARG A 340 -23.50 -0.29 11.58
C ARG A 340 -21.98 -0.29 11.44
N ALA A 341 -21.35 0.88 11.40
CA ALA A 341 -19.89 0.98 11.34
C ALA A 341 -19.23 0.36 12.59
N HIS A 342 -19.79 0.61 13.77
CA HIS A 342 -19.34 0.01 15.02
C HIS A 342 -19.47 -1.52 14.98
N SER A 343 -20.59 -2.03 14.47
CA SER A 343 -20.83 -3.46 14.28
C SER A 343 -19.81 -4.09 13.34
N PHE A 344 -19.51 -3.42 12.21
CA PHE A 344 -18.48 -3.83 11.27
C PHE A 344 -17.10 -3.91 11.94
N LEU A 345 -16.64 -2.81 12.55
CA LEU A 345 -15.32 -2.77 13.20
C LEU A 345 -15.18 -3.85 14.28
N LYS A 346 -16.23 -4.07 15.09
CA LYS A 346 -16.23 -5.16 16.10
C LYS A 346 -16.14 -6.54 15.46
N LYS A 347 -16.75 -6.78 14.29
CA LYS A 347 -16.66 -8.07 13.60
C LYS A 347 -15.33 -8.27 12.86
N SER A 348 -14.67 -7.17 12.50
CA SER A 348 -13.41 -7.18 11.77
C SER A 348 -12.16 -7.35 12.66
N GLN A 349 -12.31 -7.39 13.99
CA GLN A 349 -11.17 -7.64 14.88
C GLN A 349 -10.74 -9.10 14.78
N LEU A 350 -9.43 -9.33 14.71
CA LEU A 350 -8.84 -10.66 14.81
C LEU A 350 -8.96 -11.17 16.24
N LEU A 351 -9.65 -12.29 16.43
CA LEU A 351 -9.97 -12.83 17.77
C LEU A 351 -8.95 -13.84 18.28
N GLU A 352 -8.12 -14.38 17.39
CA GLU A 352 -7.13 -15.42 17.65
C GLU A 352 -5.85 -15.11 16.88
N ASP A 353 -4.71 -15.58 17.39
CA ASP A 353 -3.46 -15.57 16.63
C ASP A 353 -3.53 -16.61 15.50
N CYS A 354 -2.65 -16.47 14.50
CA CYS A 354 -2.52 -17.46 13.45
C CYS A 354 -2.29 -18.86 14.03
N PRO A 355 -2.87 -19.92 13.43
CA PRO A 355 -2.81 -21.27 13.98
C PRO A 355 -1.38 -21.81 14.04
N ARG A 356 -1.17 -22.83 14.88
CA ARG A 356 0.13 -23.50 15.12
C ARG A 356 1.17 -22.50 15.66
N ASP A 357 2.44 -22.89 15.67
CA ASP A 357 3.54 -22.01 16.06
C ASP A 357 3.77 -20.92 14.99
N PHE A 358 3.01 -19.83 15.05
CA PHE A 358 3.08 -18.73 14.09
C PHE A 358 4.46 -18.07 14.00
N ASN A 359 5.28 -18.15 15.06
CA ASN A 359 6.66 -17.66 15.05
C ASN A 359 7.55 -18.47 14.10
N HIS A 360 7.33 -19.79 14.01
CA HIS A 360 8.03 -20.65 13.04
C HIS A 360 7.81 -20.18 11.60
N TRP A 361 6.63 -19.63 11.32
CA TRP A 361 6.21 -19.16 10.00
C TRP A 361 6.44 -17.67 9.78
N TYR A 362 7.15 -17.03 10.72
CA TYR A 362 7.51 -15.62 10.68
C TYR A 362 6.30 -14.67 10.70
N ARG A 363 5.14 -15.09 11.20
CA ARG A 363 4.02 -14.18 11.47
C ARG A 363 4.25 -13.46 12.80
N HIS A 364 3.69 -12.27 12.94
CA HIS A 364 3.64 -11.53 14.19
C HIS A 364 2.33 -11.80 14.94
N ILE A 365 2.28 -11.52 16.25
CA ILE A 365 1.03 -11.65 17.02
C ILE A 365 -0.06 -10.78 16.39
N CYS A 366 -1.26 -11.33 16.22
CA CYS A 366 -2.37 -10.68 15.53
C CYS A 366 -3.66 -10.63 16.36
N LYS A 367 -3.77 -11.43 17.43
CA LYS A 367 -4.93 -11.40 18.33
C LYS A 367 -5.15 -9.98 18.88
N GLY A 368 -6.38 -9.49 18.69
CA GLY A 368 -6.80 -8.15 19.08
C GLY A 368 -6.56 -7.08 18.02
N GLY A 369 -5.82 -7.39 16.96
CA GLY A 369 -5.52 -6.47 15.87
C GLY A 369 -6.63 -6.35 14.84
N TRP A 370 -6.42 -5.42 13.91
CA TRP A 370 -7.20 -5.25 12.70
C TRP A 370 -6.28 -5.26 11.48
N THR A 371 -6.81 -5.78 10.38
CA THR A 371 -6.18 -5.75 9.06
C THR A 371 -6.52 -4.43 8.34
N PHE A 372 -5.89 -4.19 7.18
CA PHE A 372 -6.27 -3.07 6.31
C PHE A 372 -7.63 -3.31 5.63
N THR A 373 -7.94 -4.56 5.31
CA THR A 373 -9.10 -4.95 4.51
C THR A 373 -10.20 -5.59 5.35
N THR A 374 -10.16 -6.91 5.53
CA THR A 374 -11.18 -7.70 6.24
C THR A 374 -10.53 -8.65 7.24
N ALA A 375 -11.28 -9.16 8.22
CA ALA A 375 -10.75 -10.12 9.19
C ALA A 375 -10.20 -11.41 8.54
N ASP A 376 -10.71 -11.78 7.37
CA ASP A 376 -10.32 -13.02 6.68
C ASP A 376 -8.91 -12.93 6.07
N ASP A 377 -8.41 -11.72 5.77
CA ASP A 377 -7.01 -11.47 5.36
C ASP A 377 -6.03 -11.90 6.49
N GLY A 378 -6.38 -11.64 7.74
CA GLY A 378 -5.61 -12.06 8.90
C GLY A 378 -4.26 -11.35 9.11
N TRP A 379 -3.84 -10.45 8.22
CA TRP A 379 -2.64 -9.62 8.38
C TRP A 379 -2.93 -8.32 9.11
N GLN A 380 -2.72 -8.34 10.42
CA GLN A 380 -2.81 -7.16 11.27
C GLN A 380 -1.83 -6.08 10.81
N VAL A 381 -2.26 -4.83 10.94
CA VAL A 381 -1.44 -3.64 10.68
C VAL A 381 -1.54 -2.69 11.86
N SER A 382 -0.44 -2.09 12.27
CA SER A 382 -0.38 -1.25 13.47
C SER A 382 -1.30 -0.03 13.37
N ASP A 383 -1.28 0.70 12.26
CA ASP A 383 -2.12 1.87 12.03
C ASP A 383 -3.59 1.52 11.85
N CYS A 384 -3.90 0.40 11.19
CA CYS A 384 -5.27 -0.09 11.03
C CYS A 384 -5.84 -0.52 12.38
N THR A 385 -5.04 -1.23 13.18
CA THR A 385 -5.36 -1.57 14.58
C THR A 385 -5.61 -0.30 15.39
N ALA A 386 -4.72 0.69 15.29
CA ALA A 386 -4.86 1.93 16.03
C ALA A 386 -6.12 2.71 15.61
N THR A 387 -6.36 2.86 14.31
CA THR A 387 -7.50 3.62 13.76
C THR A 387 -8.82 2.93 14.09
N ALA A 388 -8.91 1.61 13.89
CA ALA A 388 -10.13 0.85 14.21
C ALA A 388 -10.42 0.83 15.71
N LEU A 389 -9.39 0.65 16.56
CA LEU A 389 -9.55 0.69 18.01
C LEU A 389 -9.90 2.09 18.50
N LYS A 390 -9.24 3.15 17.99
CA LYS A 390 -9.55 4.55 18.31
C LYS A 390 -10.98 4.88 17.93
N ALA A 391 -11.45 4.47 16.75
CA ALA A 391 -12.85 4.60 16.34
C ALA A 391 -13.82 3.90 17.33
N CYS A 392 -13.52 2.67 17.75
CA CYS A 392 -14.33 1.96 18.75
C CYS A 392 -14.34 2.67 20.12
N LEU A 393 -13.21 3.24 20.54
CA LEU A 393 -13.08 4.00 21.79
C LEU A 393 -13.85 5.32 21.73
N LEU A 394 -13.80 6.04 20.61
CA LEU A 394 -14.60 7.26 20.38
C LEU A 394 -16.10 6.95 20.43
N LEU A 395 -16.53 5.89 19.76
CA LEU A 395 -17.92 5.43 19.79
C LEU A 395 -18.36 5.03 21.21
N SER A 396 -17.46 4.52 22.06
CA SER A 396 -17.78 4.19 23.45
C SER A 396 -18.14 5.41 24.32
N LYS A 397 -17.76 6.62 23.89
CA LYS A 397 -18.15 7.89 24.54
C LYS A 397 -19.57 8.33 24.17
N ILE A 398 -20.21 7.68 23.18
CA ILE A 398 -21.58 7.96 22.73
C ILE A 398 -22.54 6.97 23.40
N SER A 399 -23.77 7.41 23.65
CA SER A 399 -24.83 6.58 24.25
C SER A 399 -25.00 5.23 23.50
N PRO A 400 -25.00 4.08 24.20
CA PRO A 400 -25.19 2.77 23.58
C PRO A 400 -26.52 2.60 22.85
N GLU A 401 -27.52 3.43 23.17
CA GLU A 401 -28.81 3.50 22.48
C GLU A 401 -28.68 4.07 21.05
N ILE A 402 -27.62 4.83 20.76
CA ILE A 402 -27.35 5.44 19.44
C ILE A 402 -26.41 4.56 18.60
N VAL A 403 -25.34 4.05 19.21
CA VAL A 403 -24.23 3.38 18.48
C VAL A 403 -24.04 1.90 18.85
N GLY A 404 -24.95 1.35 19.65
CA GLY A 404 -24.85 -0.01 20.17
C GLY A 404 -23.82 -0.18 21.29
N LYS A 405 -23.73 -1.39 21.85
CA LYS A 405 -22.82 -1.70 22.96
C LYS A 405 -21.35 -1.44 22.61
N PRO A 406 -20.55 -0.87 23.53
CA PRO A 406 -19.10 -0.73 23.37
C PRO A 406 -18.38 -2.06 23.10
N LEU A 407 -17.22 -1.99 22.46
CA LEU A 407 -16.28 -3.12 22.35
C LEU A 407 -15.88 -3.60 23.76
N GLU A 408 -15.89 -4.92 23.98
CA GLU A 408 -15.58 -5.53 25.26
C GLU A 408 -14.17 -5.15 25.76
N ILE A 409 -14.03 -4.89 27.07
CA ILE A 409 -12.77 -4.37 27.63
C ILE A 409 -11.59 -5.32 27.43
N SER A 410 -11.80 -6.63 27.50
CA SER A 410 -10.76 -7.63 27.23
C SER A 410 -10.23 -7.55 25.79
N ARG A 411 -11.12 -7.25 24.84
CA ARG A 411 -10.78 -7.09 23.42
C ARG A 411 -10.08 -5.77 23.14
N GLN A 412 -10.38 -4.73 23.91
CA GLN A 412 -9.58 -3.50 23.91
C GLN A 412 -8.16 -3.79 24.39
N TYR A 413 -8.00 -4.55 25.49
CA TYR A 413 -6.68 -4.93 26.01
C TYR A 413 -5.87 -5.78 25.02
N ASP A 414 -6.51 -6.73 24.33
CA ASP A 414 -5.85 -7.49 23.26
C ASP A 414 -5.34 -6.55 22.15
N GLY A 415 -6.14 -5.58 21.71
CA GLY A 415 -5.73 -4.58 20.71
C GLY A 415 -4.57 -3.69 21.17
N ILE A 416 -4.58 -3.25 22.43
CA ILE A 416 -3.47 -2.48 23.02
C ILE A 416 -2.19 -3.33 23.11
N ASN A 417 -2.33 -4.61 23.44
CA ASN A 417 -1.19 -5.53 23.49
C ASN A 417 -0.53 -5.70 22.13
N VAL A 418 -1.32 -5.94 21.07
CA VAL A 418 -0.79 -6.07 19.71
C VAL A 418 -0.16 -4.75 19.24
N LEU A 419 -0.80 -3.62 19.53
CA LEU A 419 -0.30 -2.31 19.09
C LEU A 419 1.07 -1.97 19.69
N MET A 420 1.24 -2.18 21.00
CA MET A 420 2.53 -1.94 21.68
C MET A 420 3.63 -2.90 21.22
N SER A 421 3.27 -4.07 20.69
CA SER A 421 4.25 -5.07 20.25
C SER A 421 5.00 -4.69 18.96
N PHE A 422 4.52 -3.68 18.21
CA PHE A 422 5.18 -3.15 17.02
C PHE A 422 6.26 -2.09 17.33
N MET A 423 6.37 -1.69 18.60
CA MET A 423 7.36 -0.70 19.04
C MET A 423 8.79 -1.19 18.80
N ASN A 424 9.57 -0.43 18.05
CA ASN A 424 10.97 -0.72 17.79
C ASN A 424 11.90 0.00 18.79
N ASN A 425 13.17 -0.38 18.79
CA ASN A 425 14.18 0.18 19.70
C ASN A 425 14.38 1.69 19.56
N ASN A 426 14.14 2.24 18.37
CA ASN A 426 14.21 3.68 18.08
C ASN A 426 12.96 4.45 18.57
N GLY A 427 11.98 3.77 19.17
CA GLY A 427 10.72 4.36 19.63
C GLY A 427 9.63 4.49 18.56
N GLY A 428 9.94 4.16 17.30
CA GLY A 428 8.98 4.20 16.21
C GLY A 428 8.26 2.86 16.03
N ILE A 429 7.05 2.93 15.47
CA ILE A 429 6.19 1.79 15.17
C ILE A 429 6.18 1.55 13.66
N SER A 430 6.28 0.28 13.29
CA SER A 430 6.25 -0.24 11.92
C SER A 430 4.84 -0.68 11.51
N SER A 431 4.61 -0.99 10.23
CA SER A 431 3.28 -1.34 9.72
C SER A 431 2.82 -2.75 10.11
N PHE A 432 3.39 -3.81 9.52
CA PHE A 432 2.88 -5.19 9.68
C PHE A 432 3.62 -6.00 10.74
N GLU A 433 4.91 -5.72 10.96
CA GLU A 433 5.79 -6.51 11.85
C GLU A 433 6.85 -5.60 12.47
N PRO A 434 7.53 -5.98 13.56
CA PRO A 434 8.71 -5.25 14.03
C PRO A 434 9.86 -5.28 13.02
N VAL A 435 10.78 -4.32 13.10
CA VAL A 435 12.00 -4.28 12.28
C VAL A 435 12.90 -5.46 12.62
N ARG A 436 12.96 -6.46 11.73
CA ARG A 436 13.71 -7.70 11.93
C ARG A 436 15.11 -7.68 11.33
N SER A 437 15.48 -6.68 10.55
CA SER A 437 16.81 -6.65 9.93
C SER A 437 17.35 -5.23 9.72
N TYR A 438 18.47 -5.12 9.01
CA TYR A 438 19.28 -3.91 8.97
C TYR A 438 19.18 -3.20 7.61
N ALA A 439 19.30 -1.87 7.63
CA ALA A 439 19.11 -1.03 6.43
C ALA A 439 20.07 -1.33 5.27
N TRP A 440 21.26 -1.90 5.54
CA TRP A 440 22.20 -2.29 4.47
C TRP A 440 21.65 -3.41 3.57
N LEU A 441 20.60 -4.13 3.98
CA LEU A 441 19.94 -5.10 3.10
C LEU A 441 19.26 -4.46 1.90
N GLU A 442 18.99 -3.14 1.92
CA GLU A 442 18.49 -2.46 0.73
C GLU A 442 19.49 -2.49 -0.43
N ASP A 443 20.78 -2.71 -0.16
CA ASP A 443 21.79 -2.92 -1.21
C ASP A 443 21.63 -4.27 -1.92
N PHE A 444 20.77 -5.16 -1.41
CA PHE A 444 20.38 -6.45 -2.00
C PHE A 444 19.01 -6.41 -2.68
N ASN A 445 18.37 -5.24 -2.75
CA ASN A 445 17.05 -5.09 -3.35
C ASN A 445 17.08 -5.47 -4.85
N PRO A 446 16.41 -6.56 -5.27
CA PRO A 446 16.47 -7.02 -6.65
C PRO A 446 15.30 -6.53 -7.51
N SER A 447 14.49 -5.59 -7.01
CA SER A 447 13.22 -5.22 -7.66
C SER A 447 13.34 -4.24 -8.82
N ASP A 448 14.50 -3.56 -8.99
CA ASP A 448 14.80 -2.46 -9.93
C ASP A 448 13.91 -1.19 -9.75
N SER A 449 12.61 -1.38 -9.54
CA SER A 449 11.56 -0.35 -9.65
C SER A 449 10.99 0.13 -8.31
N PHE A 450 11.36 -0.48 -7.18
CA PHE A 450 10.89 -0.07 -5.86
C PHE A 450 12.06 0.20 -4.91
N GLY A 451 11.96 1.24 -4.09
CA GLY A 451 12.95 1.55 -3.05
C GLY A 451 12.44 1.22 -1.65
N ARG A 452 13.36 0.91 -0.72
CA ARG A 452 13.08 0.70 0.70
C ARG A 452 12.05 -0.41 0.96
N VAL A 453 12.26 -1.57 0.35
CA VAL A 453 11.32 -2.71 0.42
C VAL A 453 11.88 -3.93 1.14
N MET A 454 13.20 -4.00 1.34
CA MET A 454 13.86 -5.22 1.84
C MET A 454 13.60 -5.46 3.32
N ILE A 455 13.45 -4.40 4.10
CA ILE A 455 13.16 -4.47 5.53
C ILE A 455 11.93 -3.68 5.88
N GLU A 456 11.33 -4.03 7.00
CA GLU A 456 10.32 -3.18 7.61
C GLU A 456 10.98 -1.93 8.21
N TYR A 457 10.26 -0.80 8.21
CA TYR A 457 10.73 0.46 8.80
C TYR A 457 9.77 0.96 9.87
N SER A 458 10.25 1.83 10.74
CA SER A 458 9.38 2.64 11.58
C SER A 458 8.88 3.84 10.78
N TYR A 459 7.57 4.10 10.84
CA TYR A 459 6.91 5.17 10.08
C TYR A 459 6.29 6.19 11.04
N VAL A 460 6.28 7.46 10.63
CA VAL A 460 5.70 8.57 11.42
C VAL A 460 4.20 8.38 11.56
N GLU A 461 3.56 7.90 10.50
CA GLU A 461 2.13 7.71 10.37
C GLU A 461 1.66 6.57 11.26
N CYS A 462 2.33 5.40 11.17
CA CYS A 462 2.06 4.27 12.06
C CYS A 462 2.31 4.62 13.53
N THR A 463 3.39 5.35 13.83
CA THR A 463 3.70 5.79 15.19
C THR A 463 2.65 6.77 15.72
N SER A 464 2.26 7.75 14.92
CA SER A 464 1.25 8.75 15.26
C SER A 464 -0.10 8.09 15.57
N SER A 465 -0.66 7.31 14.63
CA SER A 465 -1.93 6.62 14.82
C SER A 465 -1.93 5.81 16.12
N SER A 466 -0.83 5.10 16.37
CA SER A 466 -0.67 4.28 17.56
C SER A 466 -0.68 5.09 18.85
N ILE A 467 0.10 6.18 18.94
CA ILE A 467 0.14 7.00 20.17
C ILE A 467 -1.16 7.76 20.39
N GLN A 468 -1.88 8.17 19.33
CA GLN A 468 -3.22 8.76 19.45
C GLN A 468 -4.20 7.76 20.08
N CYS A 469 -4.23 6.53 19.57
CA CYS A 469 -5.07 5.46 20.11
C CYS A 469 -4.71 5.14 21.57
N LEU A 470 -3.41 5.02 21.88
CA LEU A 470 -2.93 4.75 23.24
C LEU A 470 -3.25 5.90 24.21
N ALA A 471 -3.17 7.16 23.76
CA ALA A 471 -3.52 8.33 24.57
C ALA A 471 -5.01 8.33 24.94
N LEU A 472 -5.89 8.05 23.98
CA LEU A 472 -7.34 7.92 24.21
C LEU A 472 -7.66 6.70 25.10
N PHE A 473 -6.99 5.56 24.87
CA PHE A 473 -7.16 4.38 25.71
C PHE A 473 -6.75 4.64 27.16
N ARG A 474 -5.62 5.33 27.39
CA ARG A 474 -5.14 5.72 28.72
C ARG A 474 -6.15 6.63 29.44
N GLU A 475 -6.79 7.55 28.72
CA GLU A 475 -7.84 8.42 29.29
C GLU A 475 -9.03 7.59 29.79
N LEU A 476 -9.48 6.61 29.00
CA LEU A 476 -10.65 5.79 29.30
C LEU A 476 -10.33 4.64 30.30
N ASN A 477 -9.10 4.15 30.32
CA ASN A 477 -8.67 2.97 31.08
C ASN A 477 -7.33 3.20 31.81
N PRO A 478 -7.24 4.17 32.74
CA PRO A 478 -5.98 4.66 33.30
C PRO A 478 -5.18 3.63 34.13
N GLY A 479 -5.80 2.52 34.53
CA GLY A 479 -5.16 1.49 35.34
C GLY A 479 -4.46 0.37 34.56
N HIS A 480 -4.80 0.16 33.28
CA HIS A 480 -4.29 -1.00 32.53
C HIS A 480 -2.90 -0.73 31.94
N ARG A 481 -1.87 -1.48 32.40
CA ARG A 481 -0.47 -1.40 31.92
C ARG A 481 0.04 0.05 31.83
N LYS A 482 -0.33 0.89 32.81
CA LYS A 482 -0.14 2.34 32.79
C LYS A 482 1.28 2.75 32.40
N GLU A 483 2.29 2.22 33.09
CA GLU A 483 3.70 2.58 32.84
C GLU A 483 4.17 2.19 31.44
N GLU A 484 3.74 1.04 30.94
CA GLU A 484 4.12 0.55 29.61
C GLU A 484 3.47 1.40 28.52
N VAL A 485 2.18 1.74 28.68
CA VAL A 485 1.43 2.62 27.76
C VAL A 485 2.04 4.02 27.76
N GLU A 486 2.33 4.60 28.92
CA GLU A 486 2.95 5.93 29.01
C GLU A 486 4.36 5.95 28.38
N ASN A 487 5.16 4.90 28.61
CA ASN A 487 6.48 4.79 28.00
C ASN A 487 6.40 4.62 26.48
N CYS A 488 5.42 3.85 25.99
CA CYS A 488 5.13 3.67 24.57
C CYS A 488 4.78 5.00 23.90
N ILE A 489 3.85 5.76 24.50
CA ILE A 489 3.45 7.10 24.05
C ILE A 489 4.65 8.05 24.01
N ARG A 490 5.45 8.10 25.08
CA ARG A 490 6.61 8.99 25.16
C ARG A 490 7.64 8.68 24.08
N LYS A 491 8.02 7.42 23.92
CA LYS A 491 8.99 7.00 22.89
C LYS A 491 8.49 7.28 21.47
N GLY A 492 7.20 7.07 21.21
CA GLY A 492 6.60 7.38 19.92
C GLY A 492 6.63 8.89 19.61
N ALA A 493 6.33 9.73 20.60
CA ALA A 493 6.43 11.18 20.46
C ALA A 493 7.88 11.63 20.19
N ASP A 494 8.84 11.07 20.95
CA ASP A 494 10.27 11.34 20.75
C ASP A 494 10.72 10.95 19.32
N PHE A 495 10.27 9.79 18.82
CA PHE A 495 10.54 9.35 17.46
C PHE A 495 9.98 10.31 16.40
N ILE A 496 8.75 10.78 16.56
CA ILE A 496 8.14 11.74 15.63
C ILE A 496 8.96 13.04 15.61
N GLU A 497 9.33 13.59 16.76
CA GLU A 497 10.14 14.82 16.84
C GLU A 497 11.52 14.66 16.20
N ILE A 498 12.20 13.52 16.43
CA ILE A 498 13.53 13.22 15.86
C ILE A 498 13.47 13.00 14.34
N SER A 499 12.35 12.48 13.84
CA SER A 499 12.15 12.19 12.41
C SER A 499 11.84 13.43 11.57
N GLN A 500 11.63 14.59 12.20
CA GLN A 500 11.31 15.83 11.48
C GLN A 500 12.48 16.28 10.59
N ARG A 501 12.19 16.62 9.34
CA ARG A 501 13.17 17.19 8.42
C ARG A 501 13.53 18.61 8.82
N ARG A 502 14.66 19.10 8.30
CA ARG A 502 15.18 20.45 8.61
C ARG A 502 14.22 21.57 8.21
N ASP A 503 13.45 21.37 7.13
CA ASP A 503 12.46 22.32 6.63
C ASP A 503 11.15 22.32 7.41
N GLY A 504 11.01 21.45 8.42
CA GLY A 504 9.81 21.33 9.25
C GLY A 504 8.82 20.24 8.81
N SER A 505 9.04 19.61 7.66
CA SER A 505 8.18 18.56 7.14
C SER A 505 8.53 17.15 7.66
N TRP A 506 7.65 16.19 7.41
CA TRP A 506 7.94 14.75 7.49
C TRP A 506 7.68 14.10 6.13
N TYR A 507 8.43 13.03 5.83
CA TYR A 507 8.26 12.27 4.60
C TYR A 507 7.13 11.24 4.73
N GLY A 508 6.14 11.30 3.84
CA GLY A 508 5.02 10.34 3.77
C GLY A 508 5.38 9.10 2.98
N SER A 509 5.20 7.94 3.62
CA SER A 509 5.47 6.61 3.04
C SER A 509 4.20 5.91 2.54
N TRP A 510 3.04 6.23 3.11
CA TRP A 510 1.76 5.59 2.80
C TRP A 510 0.73 6.53 2.15
N GLY A 511 1.10 7.80 1.96
CA GLY A 511 0.31 8.83 1.27
C GLY A 511 1.23 9.87 0.64
N ILE A 512 0.74 10.62 -0.35
CA ILE A 512 1.52 11.62 -1.10
C ILE A 512 1.46 12.98 -0.38
N CYS A 513 2.55 13.60 0.05
CA CYS A 513 3.71 12.98 0.70
C CYS A 513 3.94 13.77 1.99
N PHE A 514 4.25 15.05 1.87
CA PHE A 514 4.61 15.88 3.01
C PHE A 514 3.40 16.44 3.74
N THR A 515 2.32 16.83 3.05
CA THR A 515 1.08 17.24 3.73
C THR A 515 0.49 16.10 4.54
N TYR A 516 0.53 14.88 3.99
CA TYR A 516 0.12 13.65 4.66
C TYR A 516 0.89 13.38 5.94
N ALA A 517 2.22 13.21 5.86
CA ALA A 517 3.01 12.88 7.04
C ALA A 517 3.08 14.01 8.06
N THR A 518 3.04 15.27 7.62
CA THR A 518 3.00 16.42 8.53
C THR A 518 1.70 16.45 9.32
N TRP A 519 0.57 16.11 8.69
CA TRP A 519 -0.72 15.94 9.37
C TRP A 519 -0.65 14.86 10.45
N PHE A 520 -0.21 13.65 10.10
CA PHE A 520 -0.02 12.59 11.11
C PHE A 520 0.93 13.02 12.23
N ALA A 521 2.09 13.57 11.90
CA ALA A 521 3.08 13.98 12.90
C ALA A 521 2.47 14.97 13.91
N VAL A 522 1.78 16.00 13.43
CA VAL A 522 1.19 17.02 14.28
C VAL A 522 0.03 16.47 15.11
N GLU A 523 -0.88 15.67 14.55
CA GLU A 523 -1.95 15.04 15.34
C GLU A 523 -1.38 14.16 16.46
N GLY A 524 -0.37 13.36 16.14
CA GLY A 524 0.29 12.49 17.11
C GLY A 524 0.89 13.29 18.27
N LEU A 525 1.61 14.37 17.96
CA LEU A 525 2.20 15.26 18.96
C LEU A 525 1.11 15.99 19.77
N VAL A 526 0.04 16.46 19.13
CA VAL A 526 -1.08 17.13 19.81
C VAL A 526 -1.79 16.20 20.79
N SER A 527 -2.00 14.93 20.41
CA SER A 527 -2.64 13.92 21.26
C SER A 527 -1.89 13.65 22.58
N VAL A 528 -0.61 14.03 22.64
CA VAL A 528 0.27 13.87 23.81
C VAL A 528 0.62 15.19 24.49
N GLY A 529 -0.12 16.27 24.18
CA GLY A 529 -0.02 17.57 24.84
C GLY A 529 1.03 18.52 24.26
N ARG A 530 1.58 18.23 23.08
CA ARG A 530 2.34 19.24 22.32
C ARG A 530 1.37 20.23 21.68
N THR A 531 1.77 21.49 21.63
CA THR A 531 0.97 22.59 21.10
C THR A 531 1.89 23.54 20.33
N PHE A 532 1.32 24.44 19.54
CA PHE A 532 2.10 25.51 18.89
C PHE A 532 2.93 26.34 19.89
N LYS A 533 2.48 26.49 21.13
CA LYS A 533 3.20 27.25 22.18
C LYS A 533 4.42 26.50 22.70
N ASN A 534 4.31 25.20 22.97
CA ASN A 534 5.37 24.43 23.66
C ASN A 534 6.22 23.52 22.74
N SER A 535 5.87 23.38 21.45
CA SER A 535 6.60 22.51 20.52
C SER A 535 7.19 23.29 19.34
N ALA A 536 8.53 23.26 19.24
CA ALA A 536 9.22 23.82 18.07
C ALA A 536 8.93 23.01 16.80
N ALA A 537 8.70 21.69 16.92
CA ALA A 537 8.37 20.84 15.80
C ALA A 537 7.04 21.26 15.16
N ILE A 538 5.99 21.49 15.96
CA ILE A 538 4.68 21.96 15.47
C ILE A 538 4.81 23.33 14.79
N ARG A 539 5.58 24.27 15.35
CA ARG A 539 5.77 25.59 14.73
C ARG A 539 6.38 25.49 13.33
N LYS A 540 7.46 24.72 13.20
CA LYS A 540 8.13 24.47 11.90
C LYS A 540 7.22 23.76 10.91
N ALA A 541 6.40 22.82 11.39
CA ALA A 541 5.39 22.13 10.57
C ALA A 541 4.39 23.12 9.95
N CYS A 542 3.87 24.04 10.77
CA CYS A 542 2.95 25.06 10.29
C CYS A 542 3.64 26.07 9.35
N GLU A 543 4.89 26.44 9.61
CA GLU A 543 5.69 27.31 8.70
C GLU A 543 5.91 26.63 7.34
N PHE A 544 6.28 25.35 7.34
CA PHE A 544 6.41 24.54 6.14
C PHE A 544 5.12 24.55 5.33
N LEU A 545 3.98 24.18 5.93
CA LEU A 545 2.72 24.12 5.21
C LEU A 545 2.31 25.48 4.64
N LEU A 546 2.36 26.56 5.42
CA LEU A 546 2.01 27.89 4.90
C LEU A 546 2.93 28.34 3.77
N SER A 547 4.20 27.93 3.77
CA SER A 547 5.11 28.21 2.64
C SER A 547 4.70 27.54 1.33
N LYS A 548 3.79 26.55 1.40
CA LYS A 548 3.27 25.78 0.25
C LYS A 548 1.81 26.10 -0.08
N GLU A 549 1.17 27.04 0.64
CA GLU A 549 -0.20 27.48 0.34
C GLU A 549 -0.25 28.11 -1.04
N LEU A 550 -1.17 27.63 -1.88
CA LEU A 550 -1.39 28.17 -3.22
C LEU A 550 -2.23 29.46 -3.13
N PRO A 551 -2.20 30.34 -4.15
CA PRO A 551 -3.05 31.54 -4.18
C PRO A 551 -4.55 31.26 -4.02
N SER A 552 -5.00 30.05 -4.37
CA SER A 552 -6.38 29.60 -4.15
C SER A 552 -6.71 29.25 -2.69
N GLY A 553 -5.75 29.34 -1.76
CA GLY A 553 -5.87 28.92 -0.36
C GLY A 553 -5.79 27.41 -0.11
N GLY A 554 -5.40 26.63 -1.13
CA GLY A 554 -5.32 25.16 -1.06
C GLY A 554 -3.89 24.62 -1.20
N TRP A 555 -3.74 23.31 -1.06
CA TRP A 555 -2.48 22.57 -1.25
C TRP A 555 -2.65 21.48 -2.29
N GLY A 556 -1.58 21.15 -3.01
CA GLY A 556 -1.62 20.14 -4.06
C GLY A 556 -0.25 19.56 -4.39
N GLU A 557 0.01 18.34 -3.94
CA GLU A 557 1.24 17.59 -4.20
C GLU A 557 1.09 16.61 -5.38
N SER A 558 2.13 16.51 -6.19
CA SER A 558 2.30 15.47 -7.22
C SER A 558 2.86 14.20 -6.59
N TYR A 559 2.57 13.03 -7.18
CA TYR A 559 3.22 11.75 -6.83
C TYR A 559 4.74 11.83 -6.94
N LEU A 560 5.27 12.73 -7.77
CA LEU A 560 6.71 13.02 -7.88
C LEU A 560 7.31 13.46 -6.54
N SER A 561 6.50 13.99 -5.62
CA SER A 561 6.98 14.34 -4.27
C SER A 561 7.50 13.12 -3.49
N SER A 562 6.90 11.95 -3.71
CA SER A 562 7.35 10.68 -3.15
C SER A 562 8.55 10.12 -3.92
N HIS A 563 8.58 10.30 -5.24
CA HIS A 563 9.70 9.81 -6.07
C HIS A 563 10.99 10.59 -5.81
N ASP A 564 10.92 11.93 -5.82
CA ASP A 564 12.05 12.84 -5.70
C ASP A 564 12.38 13.19 -4.24
N GLU A 565 11.57 12.74 -3.27
CA GLU A 565 11.65 13.07 -1.85
C GLU A 565 11.69 14.59 -1.55
N VAL A 566 11.03 15.38 -2.40
CA VAL A 566 10.91 16.85 -2.30
C VAL A 566 9.50 17.28 -2.67
N TYR A 567 8.93 18.21 -1.91
CA TYR A 567 7.58 18.74 -2.16
C TYR A 567 7.47 19.30 -3.58
N THR A 568 6.64 18.67 -4.40
CA THR A 568 6.43 19.05 -5.80
C THR A 568 4.97 19.37 -6.03
N ASN A 569 4.67 20.60 -6.46
CA ASN A 569 3.31 21.01 -6.78
C ASN A 569 2.72 20.15 -7.91
N LEU A 570 1.41 19.93 -7.85
CA LEU A 570 0.66 19.44 -9.01
C LEU A 570 0.85 20.37 -10.20
N LYS A 571 0.93 19.78 -11.40
CA LYS A 571 1.04 20.53 -12.67
C LYS A 571 -0.02 21.62 -12.74
N GLY A 572 0.42 22.85 -13.02
CA GLY A 572 -0.45 24.03 -13.06
C GLY A 572 -0.72 24.68 -11.71
N ASN A 573 -0.02 24.29 -10.63
CA ASN A 573 -0.21 24.82 -9.28
C ASN A 573 -1.66 24.72 -8.81
N ARG A 574 -2.31 23.59 -9.13
CA ARG A 574 -3.71 23.35 -8.77
C ARG A 574 -3.82 22.75 -7.36
N PRO A 575 -4.83 23.14 -6.56
CA PRO A 575 -5.08 22.49 -5.28
C PRO A 575 -5.67 21.08 -5.48
N HIS A 576 -5.56 20.27 -4.44
CA HIS A 576 -6.14 18.95 -4.32
C HIS A 576 -6.92 18.86 -3.01
N GLY A 577 -8.14 18.33 -3.06
CA GLY A 577 -9.04 18.30 -1.90
C GLY A 577 -8.44 17.60 -0.69
N THR A 578 -7.81 16.45 -0.90
CA THR A 578 -7.19 15.66 0.19
C THR A 578 -5.97 16.35 0.80
N HIS A 579 -5.07 16.89 -0.03
CA HIS A 579 -3.87 17.59 0.47
C HIS A 579 -4.25 18.88 1.21
N THR A 580 -5.29 19.57 0.72
CA THR A 580 -5.87 20.74 1.39
C THR A 580 -6.46 20.35 2.74
N ALA A 581 -7.22 19.25 2.82
CA ALA A 581 -7.77 18.76 4.08
C ALA A 581 -6.67 18.43 5.10
N TRP A 582 -5.62 17.69 4.71
CA TRP A 582 -4.50 17.37 5.61
C TRP A 582 -3.77 18.62 6.12
N ALA A 583 -3.49 19.58 5.23
CA ALA A 583 -2.86 20.85 5.62
C ALA A 583 -3.76 21.66 6.58
N MET A 584 -5.06 21.72 6.30
CA MET A 584 -6.02 22.43 7.15
C MET A 584 -6.16 21.78 8.53
N LEU A 585 -6.34 20.45 8.59
CA LEU A 585 -6.40 19.70 9.86
C LEU A 585 -5.15 19.97 10.70
N THR A 586 -3.97 19.91 10.08
CA THR A 586 -2.70 20.25 10.74
C THR A 586 -2.70 21.64 11.37
N LEU A 587 -3.13 22.66 10.62
CA LEU A 587 -3.11 24.05 11.08
C LEU A 587 -4.16 24.30 12.18
N ILE A 588 -5.33 23.66 12.07
CA ILE A 588 -6.41 23.71 13.07
C ILE A 588 -5.93 23.06 14.38
N ASP A 589 -5.41 21.84 14.33
CA ASP A 589 -5.01 21.07 15.52
C ASP A 589 -3.79 21.68 16.22
N ALA A 590 -2.90 22.31 15.47
CA ALA A 590 -1.81 23.10 16.03
C ALA A 590 -2.32 24.30 16.85
N GLY A 591 -3.55 24.76 16.62
CA GLY A 591 -4.12 25.97 17.23
C GLY A 591 -3.62 27.27 16.59
N ARG A 592 -3.23 27.22 15.31
CA ARG A 592 -2.76 28.41 14.57
C ARG A 592 -3.93 29.09 13.85
N THR A 593 -4.39 30.22 14.37
CA THR A 593 -5.34 31.12 13.67
C THR A 593 -4.60 32.08 12.74
N ARG A 594 -5.22 32.50 11.62
CA ARG A 594 -4.66 33.48 10.66
C ARG A 594 -4.13 34.77 11.32
N SER A 595 -4.69 35.16 12.46
CA SER A 595 -4.26 36.31 13.27
C SER A 595 -2.83 36.25 13.82
N ASN A 596 -2.19 35.08 13.87
CA ASN A 596 -0.80 34.92 14.32
C ASN A 596 0.23 34.93 13.17
N ALA A 597 -0.18 35.11 11.91
CA ALA A 597 0.72 35.19 10.76
C ALA A 597 1.30 36.60 10.54
N SER A 598 0.59 37.63 10.98
CA SER A 598 1.00 39.04 10.81
C SER A 598 2.01 39.53 11.85
N THR A 599 2.31 38.76 12.89
CA THR A 599 3.23 39.16 13.98
C THR A 599 4.65 38.63 13.84
N SER A 600 4.96 37.87 12.78
CA SER A 600 6.32 37.38 12.50
C SER A 600 7.01 38.09 11.32
N SER A 601 6.44 39.19 10.83
CA SER A 601 7.00 40.02 9.75
C SER A 601 7.12 41.51 10.14
N SER A 602 7.64 41.76 11.34
CA SER A 602 8.09 43.09 11.77
C SER A 602 9.45 43.01 12.44
#